data_AF-A0A960UDE9-F1
#
_entry.id   AF-A0A960UDE9-F1
#
_cell.length_a   1.000
_cell.length_b   1.000
_cell.length_c   1.000
_cell.angle_alpha   90.00
_cell.angle_beta   90.00
_cell.angle_gamma   90.00
#
_symmetry.space_group_name_H-M   'P 1'
#
loop_
_entity.id
_entity.type
_entity.pdbx_description
1 polymer ?
#
loop_
_entity_poly.entity_id
_entity_poly.type
_entity_poly.pdbx_seq_one_letter_code
_entity_poly.pdbx_strand_id
1 'polypeptide(L)' 'MIDFKQVSPPTTGEAITLGPDGSLHVPNHPILPFIEGDGTGPDIWRASQRVFDAAVEKAYGGKRKIHWFEVFAGDKS' A
#
# COMPACT_ATOMS: atom_id res chain seq x y z
N MET A 1 2.94 -14.11 12.88
CA MET A 1 3.09 -12.71 12.42
C MET A 1 4.39 -12.66 11.64
N ILE A 2 4.41 -12.07 10.43
CA ILE A 2 5.64 -12.00 9.64
C ILE A 2 6.58 -11.03 10.35
N ASP A 3 7.80 -11.50 10.63
CA ASP A 3 8.85 -10.69 11.24
C ASP A 3 9.68 -10.03 10.14
N PHE A 4 9.69 -8.71 10.13
CA PHE A 4 10.40 -7.90 9.14
C PHE A 4 11.56 -7.20 9.84
N LYS A 5 12.77 -7.31 9.27
CA LYS A 5 13.99 -6.81 9.93
C LYS A 5 14.02 -5.30 10.15
N GLN A 6 13.34 -4.51 9.31
CA GLN A 6 13.54 -3.06 9.23
C GLN A 6 12.24 -2.25 9.27
N VAL A 7 11.08 -2.88 9.12
CA VAL A 7 9.78 -2.20 9.01
C VAL A 7 8.72 -2.96 9.77
N SER A 8 7.72 -2.28 10.32
CA SER A 8 6.57 -2.94 10.92
C SER A 8 5.38 -2.81 9.97
N PRO A 9 4.65 -3.91 9.69
CA PRO A 9 3.47 -3.84 8.83
C PRO A 9 2.41 -2.94 9.49
N PRO A 10 1.52 -2.32 8.70
CA PRO A 10 0.46 -1.49 9.26
C PRO A 10 -0.40 -2.28 10.25
N THR A 11 -0.76 -1.66 11.36
CA THR A 11 -1.67 -2.26 12.36
C THR A 11 -3.13 -2.27 11.92
N THR A 12 -3.40 -1.75 10.72
CA THR A 12 -4.74 -1.61 10.13
C THR A 12 -4.71 -2.03 8.67
N GLY A 13 -5.81 -2.59 8.18
CA GLY A 13 -5.92 -3.14 6.84
C GLY A 13 -5.64 -4.65 6.81
N GLU A 14 -5.88 -5.25 5.65
CA GLU A 14 -5.81 -6.68 5.45
C GLU A 14 -4.94 -7.02 4.23
N ALA A 15 -4.17 -8.10 4.31
CA ALA A 15 -3.33 -8.55 3.21
C ALA A 15 -4.17 -9.05 2.02
N ILE A 16 -3.73 -8.76 0.80
CA ILE A 16 -4.24 -9.41 -0.40
C ILE A 16 -3.77 -10.87 -0.39
N THR A 17 -4.67 -11.81 -0.69
CA THR A 17 -4.35 -13.24 -0.74
C THR A 17 -4.60 -13.81 -2.13
N LEU A 18 -3.87 -14.88 -2.47
CA LEU A 18 -4.03 -15.61 -3.72
C LEU A 18 -4.79 -16.91 -3.44
N GLY A 19 -5.90 -17.11 -4.17
CA GLY A 19 -6.70 -18.32 -4.09
C GLY A 19 -6.03 -19.53 -4.77
N PRO A 20 -6.51 -20.75 -4.51
CA PRO A 20 -5.97 -21.97 -5.12
C PRO A 20 -6.07 -22.02 -6.65
N ASP A 21 -7.01 -21.25 -7.22
CA ASP A 21 -7.26 -21.09 -8.65
C ASP A 21 -6.45 -19.94 -9.29
N GLY A 22 -5.61 -19.26 -8.51
CA GLY A 22 -4.85 -18.10 -8.94
C GLY A 22 -5.64 -16.78 -8.93
N SER A 23 -6.88 -16.77 -8.42
CA SER A 23 -7.63 -15.53 -8.25
C SER A 23 -7.10 -14.70 -7.08
N LEU A 24 -7.11 -13.36 -7.21
CA LEU A 24 -6.77 -12.48 -6.10
C LEU A 24 -8.02 -12.20 -5.26
N HIS A 25 -7.92 -12.48 -3.96
CA HIS A 25 -8.88 -11.98 -2.98
C HIS A 25 -8.37 -10.65 -2.41
N VAL A 26 -8.97 -9.55 -2.86
CA VAL A 26 -8.63 -8.19 -2.46
C VAL A 26 -9.69 -7.67 -1.48
N PRO A 27 -9.35 -7.46 -0.19
CA PRO A 27 -10.29 -6.94 0.80
C PRO A 27 -10.65 -5.47 0.49
N ASN A 28 -11.68 -4.93 1.15
CA ASN A 28 -12.07 -3.52 0.98
C ASN A 28 -11.01 -2.55 1.55
N HIS A 29 -10.21 -3.02 2.51
CA HIS A 29 -9.17 -2.24 3.20
C HIS A 29 -7.79 -2.88 2.99
N PRO A 30 -7.29 -2.98 1.74
CA PRO A 30 -6.07 -3.72 1.46
C PRO A 30 -4.82 -2.99 1.95
N ILE A 31 -3.84 -3.75 2.43
CA ILE A 31 -2.47 -3.27 2.64
C ILE A 31 -1.71 -3.33 1.31
N LEU A 32 -1.18 -2.20 0.86
CA LEU A 32 -0.34 -2.12 -0.34
C LEU A 32 1.05 -1.59 0.02
N PRO A 33 2.11 -2.40 -0.18
CA PRO A 33 3.47 -1.94 0.01
C PRO A 33 3.89 -0.99 -1.11
N PHE A 34 4.65 0.05 -0.77
CA PHE A 34 5.26 0.95 -1.74
C PHE A 34 6.71 1.24 -1.38
N ILE A 35 7.53 1.48 -2.41
CA ILE A 35 8.88 2.00 -2.29
C ILE A 35 8.82 3.44 -2.80
N GLU A 36 9.28 4.39 -1.99
CA GLU A 36 9.27 5.81 -2.32
C GLU A 36 10.18 6.13 -3.53
N GLY A 37 11.27 5.38 -3.66
CA GLY A 37 12.27 5.50 -4.72
C GLY A 37 13.31 6.60 -4.43
N ASP A 38 14.30 6.70 -5.32
CA ASP A 38 15.41 7.65 -5.18
C ASP A 38 15.18 8.91 -6.04
N GLY A 39 16.01 9.94 -5.85
CA GLY A 39 15.94 11.18 -6.63
C GLY A 39 14.60 11.89 -6.47
N THR A 40 13.82 12.01 -7.55
CA THR A 40 12.48 12.64 -7.53
C THR A 40 11.36 11.70 -7.05
N GLY A 41 11.68 10.46 -6.70
CA GLY A 41 10.73 9.45 -6.19
C GLY A 41 9.84 9.97 -5.06
N PRO A 42 10.40 10.53 -3.95
CA PRO A 42 9.62 11.07 -2.84
C PRO A 42 8.59 12.13 -3.24
N ASP A 43 8.96 13.05 -4.13
CA ASP A 43 8.06 14.10 -4.61
C ASP A 43 6.91 13.52 -5.45
N ILE A 44 7.24 12.60 -6.36
CA ILE A 44 6.25 11.93 -7.22
C ILE A 44 5.32 11.06 -6.38
N TRP A 45 5.84 10.31 -5.42
CA TRP A 45 5.05 9.43 -4.58
C TRP A 45 4.08 10.22 -3.70
N ARG A 46 4.56 11.29 -3.05
CA ARG A 46 3.72 12.16 -2.22
C ARG A 46 2.57 12.79 -3.01
N ALA A 47 2.80 13.13 -4.29
CA ALA A 47 1.74 13.59 -5.18
C ALA A 47 0.78 12.46 -5.59
N SER A 48 1.32 11.30 -5.95
CA SER A 48 0.57 10.13 -6.43
C SER A 48 -0.37 9.57 -5.37
N GLN A 49 0.10 9.41 -4.13
CA GLN A 49 -0.70 8.90 -3.02
C GLN A 49 -1.98 9.72 -2.82
N ARG A 50 -1.89 11.05 -2.88
CA ARG A 50 -3.06 11.96 -2.74
C ARG A 50 -4.09 11.76 -3.85
N VAL A 51 -3.63 11.48 -5.08
CA VAL A 51 -4.50 11.20 -6.22
C VAL A 51 -5.21 9.85 -6.03
N PHE A 52 -4.48 8.81 -5.65
CA PHE A 52 -5.06 7.49 -5.41
C PHE A 52 -6.07 7.49 -4.27
N ASP A 53 -5.73 8.10 -3.13
CA ASP A 53 -6.61 8.19 -1.96
C ASP A 53 -7.92 8.90 -2.33
N ALA A 54 -7.86 10.04 -3.03
CA ALA A 54 -9.04 10.78 -3.47
C ALA A 54 -9.87 10.00 -4.51
N ALA A 55 -9.22 9.28 -5.43
CA ALA A 55 -9.92 8.48 -6.44
C ALA A 55 -10.69 7.31 -5.80
N VAL A 56 -10.08 6.60 -4.86
CA VAL A 56 -10.71 5.51 -4.11
C VAL A 56 -11.89 6.05 -3.28
N GLU A 57 -11.67 7.13 -2.53
CA GLU A 57 -12.73 7.77 -1.75
C GLU A 57 -13.92 8.16 -2.65
N LYS A 58 -13.64 8.81 -3.79
CA LYS A 58 -14.68 9.25 -4.72
C LYS A 58 -15.45 8.08 -5.36
N ALA A 59 -14.77 7.00 -5.71
CA ALA A 59 -15.39 5.86 -6.39
C ALA A 59 -16.23 5.00 -5.43
N TYR A 60 -15.83 4.89 -4.17
CA TYR A 60 -16.40 3.93 -3.23
C TYR A 60 -17.13 4.58 -2.04
N GLY A 61 -17.11 5.91 -1.91
CA GLY A 61 -17.79 6.65 -0.84
C GLY A 61 -17.36 6.18 0.55
N GLY A 62 -16.05 6.05 0.75
CA GLY A 62 -15.44 5.60 2.01
C GLY A 62 -15.56 4.10 2.32
N LYS A 63 -16.27 3.31 1.52
CA LYS A 63 -16.38 1.84 1.72
C LYS A 63 -15.08 1.08 1.45
N ARG A 64 -14.13 1.72 0.76
CA ARG A 64 -12.81 1.16 0.47
C ARG A 64 -11.74 2.18 0.82
N LYS A 65 -10.60 1.68 1.28
CA LYS A 65 -9.44 2.52 1.64
C LYS A 65 -8.16 1.72 1.49
N ILE A 66 -7.12 2.31 0.91
CA ILE A 66 -5.80 1.69 0.85
C ILE A 66 -5.05 1.99 2.15
N HIS A 67 -4.43 0.96 2.72
CA HIS A 67 -3.49 1.08 3.81
C HIS A 67 -2.07 0.97 3.24
N TRP A 68 -1.45 2.11 2.96
CA TRP A 68 -0.10 2.17 2.43
C TRP A 68 0.92 1.68 3.44
N PHE A 69 1.80 0.77 3.00
CA PHE A 69 2.90 0.26 3.79
C PHE A 69 4.22 0.66 3.15
N GLU A 70 4.92 1.61 3.74
CA GLU A 70 6.23 1.97 3.23
C GLU A 70 7.23 0.84 3.48
N VAL A 71 7.93 0.44 2.42
CA VAL A 71 9.07 -0.48 2.48
C VAL A 71 10.27 0.16 1.80
N PHE A 72 11.46 -0.12 2.30
CA PHE A 72 12.67 0.59 1.89
C PHE A 72 13.47 -0.18 0.84
N ALA A 73 14.00 0.56 -0.13
CA ALA A 73 14.99 0.11 -1.11
C ALA A 73 15.70 1.34 -1.70
N GLY A 74 16.95 1.18 -2.13
CA GLY A 74 17.75 2.26 -2.70
C GLY A 74 18.51 3.05 -1.64
N ASP A 75 18.56 4.38 -1.80
CA ASP A 75 19.22 5.30 -0.87
C ASP A 75 18.55 5.30 0.51
N LYS A 76 17.28 4.90 0.56
CA LYS A 76 16.53 4.62 1.79
C LYS A 76 16.59 3.11 2.09
N SER A 77 17.11 2.74 3.26
CA SER A 77 17.38 1.33 3.65
C SER A 77 17.08 1.04 5.11
#